data_AF-A0A120MZY4-F1
#
_entry.id   AF-A0A120MZY4-F1
#
_cell.length_a   1.000
_cell.length_b   1.000
_cell.length_c   1.000
_cell.angle_alpha   90.00
_cell.angle_beta   90.00
_cell.angle_gamma   90.00
#
_symmetry.space_group_name_H-M   'P 1'
#
loop_
_entity.id
_entity.type
_entity.pdbx_description
1 polymer ?
#
loop_
_entity_poly.entity_id
_entity_poly.type
_entity_poly.pdbx_seq_one_letter_code
_entity_poly.pdbx_strand_id
1 'polypeptide(L)'
;MSEGGQAPQGAPGMQQDPQAAEQQMQAQQRMQEIHQELGELQQETMAENPELEERANELDDRLLDQMEEVGYENVREDIARLEETIQQLEDGTLADQDDAEARLQEDRELQMRLQQAQQEAMQDQDFMQGWEQDRQELEQDLISAMEEKSPRAGELIDELRQLQAEMQQGQGMGGGGGMPQ
;
A
#
# COMPACT_ATOMS: atom_id res chain seq x y z
N MET A 1 53.11 38.43 -1.85
CA MET A 1 51.91 37.69 -1.43
C MET A 1 51.24 37.24 -2.71
N SER A 2 51.55 36.01 -3.12
CA SER A 2 51.10 35.38 -4.37
C SER A 2 49.67 34.87 -4.25
N GLU A 3 48.95 34.96 -5.38
CA GLU A 3 48.05 33.96 -6.01
C GLU A 3 47.14 33.11 -5.10
N GLY A 4 45.87 32.86 -5.40
CA GLY A 4 45.13 32.88 -6.64
C GLY A 4 43.77 32.23 -6.36
N GLY A 5 42.77 32.56 -7.16
CA GLY A 5 41.40 32.10 -6.98
C GLY A 5 41.22 30.58 -7.10
N GLN A 6 40.15 30.10 -6.48
CA GLN A 6 39.44 28.88 -6.84
C GLN A 6 38.00 29.03 -6.33
N ALA A 7 37.11 29.44 -7.23
CA ALA A 7 35.68 29.19 -7.07
C ALA A 7 35.46 27.68 -7.24
N PRO A 8 34.75 26.99 -6.34
CA PRO A 8 34.34 25.61 -6.58
C PRO A 8 33.37 25.59 -7.77
N GLN A 9 33.74 24.79 -8.76
CA GLN A 9 33.00 24.48 -9.96
C GLN A 9 31.62 23.93 -9.63
N GLY A 10 30.61 24.41 -10.35
CA GLY A 10 29.26 23.90 -10.31
C GLY A 10 29.25 22.39 -10.59
N ALA A 11 28.53 21.66 -9.73
CA ALA A 11 28.17 20.29 -9.98
C ALA A 11 27.43 20.18 -11.33
N PRO A 12 27.79 19.24 -12.22
CA PRO A 12 26.95 18.95 -13.36
C PRO A 12 25.61 18.40 -12.83
N GLY A 13 24.55 19.18 -13.03
CA GLY A 13 23.19 18.73 -12.77
C GLY A 13 22.93 17.47 -13.56
N MET A 14 22.48 16.43 -12.87
CA MET A 14 21.88 15.25 -13.48
C MET A 14 20.71 15.70 -14.36
N GLN A 15 20.95 15.86 -15.66
CA GLN A 15 19.88 15.97 -16.64
C GLN A 15 19.32 14.56 -16.80
N GLN A 16 18.27 14.27 -16.02
CA GLN A 16 17.36 13.17 -16.34
C GLN A 16 16.89 13.40 -17.78
N ASP A 17 16.98 12.35 -18.60
CA ASP A 17 16.52 12.40 -19.97
C ASP A 17 15.01 12.72 -19.98
N PRO A 18 14.55 13.81 -20.61
CA PRO A 18 13.14 14.20 -20.59
C PRO A 18 12.22 13.11 -21.17
N GLN A 19 12.71 12.28 -22.10
CA GLN A 19 11.93 11.15 -22.63
C GLN A 19 11.74 10.04 -21.58
N ALA A 20 12.73 9.80 -20.72
CA ALA A 20 12.61 8.85 -19.62
C ALA A 20 11.61 9.34 -18.56
N ALA A 21 11.59 10.64 -18.28
CA ALA A 21 10.63 11.24 -17.35
C ALA A 21 9.18 11.14 -17.87
N GLU A 22 8.97 11.37 -19.16
CA GLU A 22 7.64 11.24 -19.80
C GLU A 22 7.14 9.78 -19.80
N GLN A 23 8.01 8.81 -20.10
CA GLN A 23 7.65 7.38 -20.04
C GLN A 23 7.29 6.95 -18.62
N GLN A 24 8.06 7.41 -17.63
CA GLN A 24 7.79 7.11 -16.22
C GLN A 24 6.45 7.72 -15.74
N MET A 25 6.08 8.90 -16.24
CA MET A 25 4.79 9.53 -15.93
C MET A 25 3.61 8.76 -16.54
N GLN A 26 3.78 8.25 -17.77
CA GLN A 26 2.75 7.44 -18.44
C GLN A 26 2.56 6.09 -17.74
N ALA A 27 3.65 5.40 -17.38
CA ALA A 27 3.59 4.15 -16.63
C ALA A 27 2.86 4.33 -15.29
N GLN A 28 3.13 5.44 -14.58
CA GLN A 28 2.43 5.76 -13.33
C GLN A 28 0.93 5.97 -13.52
N GLN A 29 0.52 6.73 -14.54
CA GLN A 29 -0.90 6.90 -14.87
C GLN A 29 -1.55 5.55 -15.19
N ARG A 30 -0.88 4.73 -16.01
CA ARG A 30 -1.43 3.44 -16.41
C ARG A 30 -1.62 2.48 -15.23
N MET A 31 -0.67 2.43 -14.30
CA MET A 31 -0.84 1.64 -13.08
C MET A 31 -2.01 2.13 -12.23
N GLN A 32 -2.23 3.45 -12.12
CA GLN A 32 -3.38 3.99 -11.37
C GLN A 32 -4.70 3.55 -12.00
N GLU A 33 -4.80 3.61 -13.33
CA GLU A 33 -5.98 3.09 -14.06
C GLU A 33 -6.18 1.59 -13.79
N ILE A 34 -5.12 0.79 -13.91
CA ILE A 34 -5.19 -0.66 -13.64
C ILE A 34 -5.64 -0.94 -12.21
N HIS A 35 -5.13 -0.19 -11.22
CA HIS A 35 -5.55 -0.34 -9.83
C HIS A 35 -7.03 0.00 -9.63
N GLN A 36 -7.55 1.03 -10.30
CA GLN A 36 -8.98 1.35 -10.26
C GLN A 36 -9.81 0.21 -10.87
N GLU A 37 -9.43 -0.26 -12.06
CA GLU A 37 -10.15 -1.32 -12.76
C GLU A 37 -10.13 -2.65 -11.99
N LEU A 38 -8.97 -3.03 -11.40
CA LEU A 38 -8.86 -4.21 -10.55
C LEU A 38 -9.65 -4.05 -9.25
N GLY A 39 -9.71 -2.85 -8.67
CA GLY A 39 -10.51 -2.57 -7.48
C GLY A 39 -12.01 -2.74 -7.72
N GLU A 40 -12.51 -2.24 -8.85
CA GLU A 40 -13.90 -2.45 -9.28
C GLU A 40 -14.20 -3.95 -9.47
N LEU A 41 -13.34 -4.67 -10.19
CA LEU A 41 -13.49 -6.11 -10.39
C LEU A 41 -13.44 -6.90 -9.08
N GLN A 42 -12.56 -6.52 -8.15
CA GLN A 42 -12.48 -7.13 -6.83
C GLN A 42 -13.78 -6.92 -6.05
N GLN A 43 -14.32 -5.71 -5.99
CA GLN A 43 -15.58 -5.43 -5.30
C GLN A 43 -16.74 -6.23 -5.90
N GLU A 44 -16.85 -6.26 -7.23
CA GLU A 44 -17.87 -7.05 -7.92
C GLU A 44 -17.69 -8.55 -7.71
N THR A 45 -16.46 -9.03 -7.55
CA THR A 45 -16.15 -10.45 -7.32
C THR A 45 -16.49 -10.83 -5.89
N MET A 46 -16.11 -10.01 -4.90
CA MET A 46 -16.48 -10.23 -3.50
C MET A 46 -18.00 -10.23 -3.31
N ALA A 47 -18.72 -9.28 -3.93
CA ALA A 47 -20.18 -9.19 -3.84
C ALA A 47 -20.92 -10.42 -4.38
N GLU A 48 -20.32 -11.14 -5.34
CA GLU A 48 -20.89 -12.36 -5.94
C GLU A 48 -20.36 -13.65 -5.29
N ASN A 49 -19.29 -13.56 -4.50
CA ASN A 49 -18.66 -14.68 -3.82
C ASN A 49 -18.66 -14.43 -2.30
N PRO A 50 -19.81 -14.60 -1.62
CA PRO A 50 -19.92 -14.35 -0.18
C PRO A 50 -18.99 -15.22 0.66
N GLU A 51 -18.59 -16.39 0.16
CA GLU A 51 -17.60 -17.25 0.82
C GLU A 51 -16.20 -16.61 0.85
N LEU A 52 -15.81 -15.84 -0.19
CA LEU A 52 -14.55 -15.10 -0.20
C LEU A 52 -14.60 -13.91 0.78
N GLU A 53 -15.74 -13.22 0.83
CA GLU A 53 -15.96 -12.14 1.80
C GLU A 53 -15.92 -12.66 3.25
N GLU A 54 -16.58 -13.79 3.53
CA GLU A 54 -16.54 -14.43 4.85
C GLU A 54 -15.11 -14.82 5.24
N ARG A 55 -14.36 -15.48 4.34
CA ARG A 55 -12.95 -15.83 4.60
C ARG A 55 -12.05 -14.62 4.80
N ALA A 56 -12.29 -13.52 4.08
CA ALA A 56 -11.55 -12.27 4.28
C ALA A 56 -11.80 -11.71 5.68
N ASN A 57 -13.08 -11.63 6.09
CA ASN A 57 -13.46 -11.16 7.42
C ASN A 57 -12.92 -12.06 8.53
N GLU A 58 -12.97 -13.38 8.38
CA GLU A 58 -12.39 -14.34 9.34
C GLU A 58 -10.87 -14.18 9.48
N LEU A 59 -10.17 -13.89 8.37
CA LEU A 59 -8.74 -13.68 8.38
C LEU A 59 -8.34 -12.37 9.09
N ASP A 60 -9.11 -11.31 8.86
CA ASP A 60 -8.95 -10.03 9.56
C ASP A 60 -9.28 -10.19 11.05
N ASP A 61 -10.38 -10.85 11.39
CA ASP A 61 -10.77 -11.12 12.77
C ASP A 61 -9.69 -11.89 13.54
N ARG A 62 -9.07 -12.90 12.91
CA ARG A 62 -7.96 -13.63 13.53
C ARG A 62 -6.76 -12.75 13.83
N LEU A 63 -6.46 -11.77 12.98
CA LEU A 63 -5.40 -10.81 13.26
C LEU A 63 -5.76 -9.90 14.42
N LEU A 64 -7.01 -9.40 14.45
CA LEU A 64 -7.50 -8.55 15.53
C LEU A 64 -7.48 -9.30 16.88
N ASP A 65 -7.93 -10.54 16.89
CA ASP A 65 -7.90 -11.42 18.06
C ASP A 65 -6.46 -11.64 18.53
N GLN A 66 -5.52 -11.87 17.61
CA GLN A 66 -4.09 -11.99 17.97
C GLN A 66 -3.54 -10.68 18.55
N MET A 67 -3.94 -9.52 18.04
CA MET A 67 -3.55 -8.22 18.59
C MET A 67 -4.10 -8.02 20.02
N GLU A 68 -5.32 -8.46 20.28
CA GLU A 68 -5.92 -8.47 21.62
C GLU A 68 -5.20 -9.43 22.56
N GLU A 69 -4.84 -10.64 22.09
CA GLU A 69 -4.09 -11.64 22.87
C GLU A 69 -2.71 -11.15 23.30
N VAL A 70 -2.01 -10.36 22.47
CA VAL A 70 -0.72 -9.76 22.82
C VAL A 70 -0.84 -8.49 23.68
N GLY A 71 -2.07 -8.07 24.02
CA GLY A 71 -2.34 -7.06 25.06
C GLY A 71 -2.98 -5.76 24.59
N TYR A 72 -3.48 -5.69 23.35
CA TYR A 72 -4.17 -4.50 22.83
C TYR A 72 -5.69 -4.66 22.91
N GLU A 73 -6.33 -4.17 23.96
CA GLU A 73 -7.73 -4.49 24.28
C GLU A 73 -8.80 -3.71 23.47
N ASN A 74 -8.43 -2.69 22.68
CA ASN A 74 -9.38 -1.81 21.99
C ASN A 74 -9.14 -1.72 20.47
N VAL A 75 -8.52 -2.74 19.86
CA VAL A 75 -8.11 -2.70 18.45
C VAL A 75 -9.31 -2.44 17.52
N ARG A 76 -10.40 -3.16 17.76
CA ARG A 76 -11.64 -3.02 16.97
C ARG A 76 -12.29 -1.65 17.12
N GLU A 77 -12.29 -1.09 18.34
CA GLU A 77 -12.80 0.27 18.57
C GLU A 77 -11.90 1.34 17.95
N ASP A 78 -10.58 1.16 18.03
CA ASP A 78 -9.60 2.06 17.44
C ASP A 78 -9.74 2.09 15.90
N ILE A 79 -9.97 0.93 15.26
CA ILE A 79 -10.26 0.85 13.82
C ILE A 79 -11.58 1.56 13.48
N ALA A 80 -12.65 1.28 14.21
CA ALA A 80 -13.95 1.91 13.97
C ALA A 80 -13.90 3.44 14.07
N ARG A 81 -13.07 3.98 14.98
CA ARG A 81 -12.84 5.43 15.08
C ARG A 81 -12.11 6.00 13.87
N LEU A 82 -11.09 5.29 13.36
CA LEU A 82 -10.39 5.69 12.15
C LEU A 82 -11.34 5.73 10.95
N GLU A 83 -12.19 4.72 10.80
CA GLU A 83 -13.20 4.66 9.73
C GLU A 83 -14.22 5.79 9.85
N GLU A 84 -14.67 6.09 11.07
CA GLU A 84 -15.57 7.21 11.34
C GLU A 84 -14.93 8.55 10.94
N THR A 85 -13.68 8.81 11.32
CA THR A 85 -13.00 10.06 10.94
C THR A 85 -12.83 10.17 9.42
N ILE A 86 -12.46 9.08 8.73
CA ILE A 86 -12.35 9.06 7.27
C ILE A 86 -13.70 9.37 6.62
N GLN A 87 -14.78 8.72 7.08
CA GLN A 87 -16.11 8.96 6.57
C GLN A 87 -16.53 10.43 6.75
N GLN A 88 -16.25 11.02 7.93
CA GLN A 88 -16.58 12.42 8.23
C GLN A 88 -15.76 13.43 7.40
N LEU A 89 -14.55 13.05 6.99
CA LEU A 89 -13.75 13.85 6.07
C LEU A 89 -14.27 13.77 4.63
N GLU A 90 -14.67 12.57 4.18
CA GLU A 90 -15.19 12.33 2.83
C GLU A 90 -16.55 13.00 2.61
N ASP A 91 -17.43 12.94 3.60
CA ASP A 91 -18.77 13.56 3.53
C ASP A 91 -18.77 15.06 3.88
N GLY A 92 -17.63 15.58 4.36
CA GLY A 92 -17.43 16.97 4.72
C GLY A 92 -18.13 17.41 6.01
N THR A 93 -18.54 16.46 6.86
CA THR A 93 -19.11 16.76 8.18
C THR A 93 -18.05 17.24 9.18
N LEU A 94 -16.79 16.85 8.99
CA LEU A 94 -15.64 17.38 9.73
C LEU A 94 -15.12 18.68 9.10
N ALA A 95 -15.97 19.71 9.05
CA ALA A 95 -15.69 20.97 8.37
C ALA A 95 -14.98 22.03 9.24
N ASP A 96 -15.02 21.88 10.57
CA ASP A 96 -14.30 22.76 11.47
C ASP A 96 -12.80 22.41 11.45
N GLN A 97 -11.95 23.38 11.14
CA GLN A 97 -10.52 23.15 10.95
C GLN A 97 -9.81 22.74 12.24
N ASP A 98 -10.21 23.29 13.39
CA ASP A 98 -9.57 23.01 14.66
C ASP A 98 -9.97 21.60 15.15
N ASP A 99 -11.25 21.24 14.99
CA ASP A 99 -11.73 19.88 15.28
C ASP A 99 -11.13 18.84 14.31
N ALA A 100 -11.03 19.18 13.01
CA ALA A 100 -10.40 18.30 12.03
C ALA A 100 -8.92 18.04 12.34
N GLU A 101 -8.17 19.08 12.73
CA GLU A 101 -6.76 18.92 13.09
C GLU A 101 -6.58 18.07 14.35
N ALA A 102 -7.42 18.27 15.37
CA ALA A 102 -7.40 17.47 16.59
C ALA A 102 -7.72 16.00 16.31
N ARG A 103 -8.76 15.71 15.52
CA ARG A 103 -9.13 14.34 15.13
C ARG A 103 -8.03 13.65 14.32
N LEU A 104 -7.44 14.36 13.36
CA LEU A 104 -6.32 13.84 12.58
C LEU A 104 -5.07 13.56 13.45
N GLN A 105 -4.86 14.29 14.55
CA GLN A 105 -3.79 13.97 15.49
C GLN A 105 -4.10 12.70 16.29
N GLU A 106 -5.34 12.54 16.79
CA GLU A 106 -5.79 11.32 17.46
C GLU A 106 -5.63 10.10 16.54
N ASP A 107 -6.10 10.21 15.30
CA ASP A 107 -6.01 9.14 14.30
C ASP A 107 -4.56 8.72 14.03
N ARG A 108 -3.60 9.66 13.99
CA ARG A 108 -2.18 9.32 13.82
C ARG A 108 -1.66 8.50 15.00
N GLU A 109 -2.06 8.83 16.22
CA GLU A 109 -1.71 8.05 17.41
C GLU A 109 -2.32 6.65 17.37
N LEU A 110 -3.58 6.54 16.93
CA LEU A 110 -4.27 5.26 16.74
C LEU A 110 -3.57 4.41 15.68
N GLN A 111 -3.24 4.98 14.52
CA GLN A 111 -2.52 4.28 13.45
C GLN A 111 -1.15 3.75 13.92
N MET A 112 -0.39 4.55 14.66
CA MET A 112 0.88 4.10 15.24
C MET A 112 0.68 2.93 16.21
N ARG A 113 -0.35 2.99 17.06
CA ARG A 113 -0.67 1.92 18.01
C ARG A 113 -1.09 0.64 17.31
N LEU A 114 -1.97 0.73 16.32
CA LEU A 114 -2.43 -0.41 15.52
C LEU A 114 -1.27 -1.04 14.74
N GLN A 115 -0.37 -0.22 14.17
CA GLN A 115 0.82 -0.73 13.50
C GLN A 115 1.74 -1.49 14.47
N GLN A 116 1.94 -0.97 15.69
CA GLN A 116 2.73 -1.66 16.71
C GLN A 116 2.06 -2.99 17.11
N ALA A 117 0.75 -2.95 17.35
CA ALA A 117 -0.04 -4.13 17.70
C ALA A 117 0.03 -5.21 16.63
N GLN A 118 -0.07 -4.83 15.35
CA GLN A 118 0.07 -5.77 14.23
C GLN A 118 1.48 -6.37 14.19
N GLN A 119 2.52 -5.55 14.38
CA GLN A 119 3.90 -6.05 14.44
C GLN A 119 4.10 -7.04 15.60
N GLU A 120 3.54 -6.76 16.77
CA GLU A 120 3.61 -7.63 17.94
C GLU A 120 2.80 -8.93 17.75
N ALA A 121 1.60 -8.84 17.18
CA ALA A 121 0.79 -10.00 16.81
C ALA A 121 1.54 -10.94 15.86
N MET A 122 2.27 -10.38 14.90
CA MET A 122 3.06 -11.12 13.90
C MET A 122 4.41 -11.65 14.42
N GLN A 123 4.80 -11.36 15.68
CA GLN A 123 6.03 -11.93 16.25
C GLN A 123 5.88 -13.42 16.59
N ASP A 124 4.64 -13.89 16.78
CA ASP A 124 4.37 -15.33 16.86
C ASP A 124 4.54 -15.95 15.47
N GLN A 125 5.58 -16.77 15.32
CA GLN A 125 5.91 -17.37 14.02
C GLN A 125 4.88 -18.39 13.55
N ASP A 126 4.24 -19.12 14.46
CA ASP A 126 3.26 -20.13 14.08
C ASP A 126 1.97 -19.44 13.63
N PHE A 127 1.56 -18.38 14.34
CA PHE A 127 0.46 -17.52 13.90
C PHE A 127 0.77 -16.86 12.55
N MET A 128 1.93 -16.21 12.43
CA MET A 128 2.32 -15.48 11.22
C MET A 128 2.35 -16.38 9.99
N GLN A 129 2.92 -17.59 10.09
CA GLN A 129 2.96 -18.54 8.97
C GLN A 129 1.56 -19.00 8.57
N GLY A 130 0.70 -19.32 9.54
CA GLY A 130 -0.67 -19.73 9.27
C GLY A 130 -1.47 -18.61 8.61
N TRP A 131 -1.39 -17.39 9.16
CA TRP A 131 -2.05 -16.22 8.62
C TRP A 131 -1.55 -15.86 7.21
N GLU A 132 -0.24 -15.92 6.96
CA GLU A 132 0.33 -15.65 5.64
C GLU A 132 -0.11 -16.70 4.60
N GLN A 133 -0.18 -17.97 4.98
CA GLN A 133 -0.69 -19.02 4.10
C GLN A 133 -2.17 -18.79 3.75
N ASP A 134 -3.01 -18.55 4.76
CA ASP A 134 -4.44 -18.32 4.57
C ASP A 134 -4.69 -17.08 3.70
N ARG A 135 -3.88 -16.03 3.88
CA ARG A 135 -3.91 -14.83 3.03
C ARG A 135 -3.54 -15.13 1.58
N GLN A 136 -2.48 -15.90 1.34
CA GLN A 136 -2.06 -16.28 -0.01
C GLN A 136 -3.12 -17.13 -0.72
N GLU A 137 -3.77 -18.04 0.01
CA GLU A 137 -4.88 -18.84 -0.52
C GLU A 137 -6.08 -17.96 -0.89
N LEU A 138 -6.47 -17.04 0.00
CA LEU A 138 -7.54 -16.07 -0.28
C LEU A 138 -7.22 -15.18 -1.50
N GLU A 139 -6.01 -14.65 -1.59
CA GLU A 139 -5.55 -13.84 -2.72
C GLU A 139 -5.62 -14.64 -4.05
N GLN A 140 -5.18 -15.90 -4.03
CA GLN A 140 -5.23 -16.78 -5.20
C GLN A 140 -6.66 -17.11 -5.62
N ASP A 141 -7.54 -17.39 -4.65
CA ASP A 141 -8.95 -17.69 -4.91
C ASP A 141 -9.67 -16.45 -5.46
N LEU A 142 -9.38 -15.27 -4.92
CA LEU A 142 -9.91 -14.01 -5.43
C LEU A 142 -9.45 -13.74 -6.87
N ILE A 143 -8.15 -13.90 -7.18
CA ILE A 143 -7.64 -13.74 -8.54
C ILE A 143 -8.31 -14.72 -9.49
N SER A 144 -8.44 -15.99 -9.09
CA SER A 144 -9.09 -17.01 -9.89
C SER A 144 -10.55 -16.64 -10.17
N ALA A 145 -11.29 -16.21 -9.15
CA ALA A 145 -12.67 -15.76 -9.29
C ALA A 145 -12.81 -14.52 -10.19
N MET A 146 -11.88 -13.56 -10.10
CA MET A 146 -11.84 -12.41 -10.99
C MET A 146 -11.57 -12.81 -12.45
N GLU A 147 -10.64 -13.75 -12.69
CA GLU A 147 -10.33 -14.27 -14.03
C GLU A 147 -11.49 -15.07 -14.63
N GLU A 148 -12.17 -15.88 -13.82
CA GLU A 148 -13.37 -16.62 -14.24
C GLU A 148 -14.50 -15.69 -14.65
N LYS A 149 -14.68 -14.58 -13.91
CA LYS A 149 -15.67 -13.56 -14.21
C LYS A 149 -15.30 -12.74 -15.45
N SER A 150 -14.03 -12.34 -15.56
CA SER A 150 -13.56 -11.46 -16.62
C SER A 150 -12.15 -11.83 -17.06
N PRO A 151 -11.94 -12.24 -18.33
CA PRO A 151 -10.59 -12.48 -18.85
C PRO A 151 -9.72 -11.21 -18.81
N ARG A 152 -10.34 -10.03 -18.73
CA ARG A 152 -9.65 -8.75 -18.56
C ARG A 152 -8.92 -8.67 -17.21
N ALA A 153 -9.37 -9.37 -16.17
CA ALA A 153 -8.70 -9.39 -14.88
C ALA A 153 -7.26 -9.91 -15.01
N GLY A 154 -7.08 -11.04 -15.70
CA GLY A 154 -5.76 -11.61 -15.97
C GLY A 154 -4.88 -10.67 -16.81
N GLU A 155 -5.46 -10.04 -17.85
CA GLU A 155 -4.74 -9.05 -18.67
C GLU A 155 -4.24 -7.87 -17.86
N LEU A 156 -5.07 -7.32 -16.96
CA LEU A 156 -4.73 -6.20 -16.08
C LEU A 156 -3.64 -6.59 -15.07
N ILE A 157 -3.73 -7.78 -14.48
CA ILE A 157 -2.71 -8.29 -13.54
C ILE A 157 -1.36 -8.46 -14.25
N ASP A 158 -1.36 -9.02 -15.45
CA ASP A 158 -0.14 -9.19 -16.24
C ASP A 158 0.46 -7.85 -16.68
N GLU A 159 -0.39 -6.90 -17.09
CA GLU A 159 0.04 -5.54 -17.44
C GLU A 159 0.66 -4.83 -16.23
N LEU A 160 0.04 -4.93 -15.04
CA LEU A 160 0.57 -4.36 -13.81
C LEU A 160 1.96 -4.93 -13.47
N ARG A 161 2.13 -6.25 -13.57
CA ARG A 161 3.42 -6.93 -13.33
C ARG A 161 4.51 -6.46 -14.30
N GLN A 162 4.17 -6.26 -15.57
CA GLN A 162 5.10 -5.75 -16.58
C GLN A 162 5.54 -4.32 -16.27
N LEU A 163 4.58 -3.42 -15.98
CA LEU A 163 4.87 -2.04 -15.63
C LEU A 163 5.76 -1.92 -14.38
N GLN A 164 5.51 -2.74 -13.36
CA GLN A 164 6.35 -2.80 -12.16
C GLN A 164 7.77 -3.26 -12.47
N ALA A 165 7.94 -4.30 -13.31
CA ALA A 165 9.25 -4.80 -13.71
C ALA A 165 10.04 -3.76 -14.52
N GLU A 166 9.38 -3.04 -15.44
CA GLU A 166 9.99 -1.98 -16.24
C GLU A 166 10.49 -0.82 -15.38
N MET A 167 9.69 -0.39 -14.39
CA MET A 167 10.11 0.66 -13.46
C MET A 167 11.28 0.23 -12.56
N GLN A 168 11.24 -0.99 -12.03
CA GLN A 168 12.33 -1.51 -11.19
C GLN A 168 13.64 -1.60 -11.98
N GLN A 169 13.57 -2.02 -13.25
CA GLN A 169 14.71 -2.08 -14.15
C GLN A 169 15.22 -0.68 -14.53
N GLY A 170 14.32 0.28 -14.75
CA GLY A 170 14.66 1.67 -15.04
C GLY A 170 15.34 2.40 -13.87
N GLN A 171 14.97 2.07 -12.63
CA GLN A 171 15.57 2.66 -11.44
C GLN A 171 16.93 2.03 -11.06
N GLY A 172 17.14 0.75 -11.39
CA GLY A 172 18.39 0.02 -11.14
C GLY A 172 19.59 0.45 -11.98
N MET A 173 19.39 1.10 -13.13
CA MET A 173 20.48 1.56 -14.02
C MET A 173 21.01 2.97 -13.69
N GLY A 174 20.43 3.69 -12.73
CA GLY A 174 20.84 5.06 -12.35
C GLY A 174 21.70 5.18 -11.09
N GLY A 175 21.89 4.11 -10.31
CA GLY A 175 22.48 4.17 -8.95
C GLY A 175 23.74 3.33 -8.70
N GLY A 176 24.33 2.71 -9.73
CA GLY A 176 25.47 1.80 -9.61
C GLY A 176 26.83 2.47 -9.90
N GLY A 177 27.24 3.44 -9.07
CA GLY A 177 28.48 4.20 -9.27
C GLY A 177 29.17 4.61 -7.97
N GLY A 178 29.32 3.68 -7.01
CA GLY A 178 30.05 3.91 -5.76
C GLY A 178 30.76 2.65 -5.31
N MET A 179 32.09 2.64 -5.43
CA MET A 179 33.03 1.52 -5.23
C MET A 179 32.91 0.81 -3.86
N PRO A 180 33.20 -0.51 -3.78
CA PRO A 180 33.65 -1.14 -2.54
C PRO A 180 35.06 -0.66 -2.17
N GLN A 181 35.31 -0.49 -0.86
CA GLN A 181 36.63 -0.19 -0.28
C GLN A 181 37.59 -1.37 -0.44
#